data_AF-A7T8F0-F1
#
_entry.id   AF-A7T8F0-F1
#
_cell.length_a   1.000
_cell.length_b   1.000
_cell.length_c   1.000
_cell.angle_alpha   90.00
_cell.angle_beta   90.00
_cell.angle_gamma   90.00
#
_symmetry.space_group_name_H-M   'P 1'
#
loop_
_entity.id
_entity.type
_entity.pdbx_description
1 polymer ?
#
loop_
_entity_poly.entity_id
_entity_poly.type
_entity_poly.pdbx_seq_one_letter_code
_entity_poly.pdbx_strand_id
1 'polypeptide(L)'
;PPNVESSVVRIEPKNPPPPVNFKEWDGLVRIAFVRKNKTLSACFNSRPVLEMLEKNYKIHCSLNGIMVDSDFDMKEKIQQILSESENDKKRARTMDIDDFLA
;
A
#
# COMPACT_ATOMS: atom_id res chain seq x y z
N PRO A 1 6.08 14.28 -37.92
CA PRO A 1 6.62 13.12 -37.17
C PRO A 1 6.37 13.31 -35.67
N PRO A 2 5.96 12.27 -34.91
CA PRO A 2 5.82 12.39 -33.45
C PRO A 2 7.18 12.60 -32.78
N ASN A 3 7.18 13.31 -31.64
CA ASN A 3 8.39 13.59 -30.85
C ASN A 3 8.79 12.45 -29.91
N VAL A 4 8.10 11.31 -29.98
CA VAL A 4 8.32 10.15 -29.12
C VAL A 4 8.38 8.89 -29.97
N GLU A 5 9.22 7.96 -29.56
CA GLU A 5 9.34 6.65 -30.19
C GLU A 5 8.15 5.76 -29.85
N SER A 6 7.75 4.92 -30.81
CA SER A 6 6.70 3.92 -30.62
C SER A 6 7.30 2.56 -30.28
N SER A 7 6.61 1.77 -29.46
CA SER A 7 6.99 0.39 -29.12
C SER A 7 5.79 -0.53 -29.23
N VAL A 8 6.00 -1.76 -29.70
CA VAL A 8 4.97 -2.80 -29.77
C VAL A 8 5.15 -3.74 -28.58
N VAL A 9 4.07 -4.00 -27.84
CA VAL A 9 4.07 -4.91 -26.67
C VAL A 9 2.95 -5.94 -26.80
N ARG A 10 3.21 -7.16 -26.33
CA ARG A 10 2.20 -8.23 -26.17
C ARG A 10 1.89 -8.39 -24.69
N ILE A 11 0.61 -8.33 -24.31
CA ILE A 11 0.16 -8.51 -22.93
C ILE A 11 -0.72 -9.76 -22.90
N GLU A 12 -0.35 -10.72 -22.05
CA GLU A 12 -1.13 -11.94 -21.83
C GLU A 12 -1.65 -11.97 -20.40
N PRO A 13 -2.97 -12.10 -20.18
CA PRO A 13 -3.52 -12.26 -18.85
C PRO A 13 -3.03 -13.57 -18.20
N LYS A 14 -2.66 -13.50 -16.91
CA LYS A 14 -2.41 -14.71 -16.12
C LYS A 14 -3.72 -15.45 -15.86
N ASN A 15 -3.76 -16.77 -16.10
CA ASN A 15 -4.90 -17.63 -15.84
C ASN A 15 -4.46 -18.88 -15.04
N PRO A 16 -4.93 -19.07 -13.80
CA PRO A 16 -5.87 -18.21 -13.07
C PRO A 16 -5.25 -16.85 -12.69
N PRO A 17 -6.09 -15.82 -12.50
CA PRO A 17 -5.60 -14.56 -11.95
C PRO A 17 -5.03 -14.79 -10.55
N PRO A 18 -4.01 -14.01 -10.12
CA PRO A 18 -3.52 -14.09 -8.75
C PRO A 18 -4.65 -13.87 -7.75
N PRO A 19 -4.68 -14.61 -6.62
CA PRO A 19 -5.72 -14.48 -5.60
C PRO A 19 -5.50 -13.23 -4.73
N VAL A 20 -5.48 -12.06 -5.37
CA VAL A 20 -5.19 -10.76 -4.74
C VAL A 20 -6.37 -9.83 -4.98
N ASN A 21 -6.83 -9.16 -3.92
CA ASN A 21 -7.82 -8.10 -4.08
C ASN A 21 -7.18 -6.89 -4.78
N PHE A 22 -7.46 -6.75 -6.08
CA PHE A 22 -6.85 -5.69 -6.89
C PHE A 22 -7.12 -4.29 -6.35
N LYS A 23 -8.26 -4.04 -5.69
CA LYS A 23 -8.60 -2.73 -5.14
C LYS A 23 -7.71 -2.36 -3.95
N GLU A 24 -7.40 -3.33 -3.10
CA GLU A 24 -6.49 -3.13 -1.97
C GLU A 24 -5.04 -3.01 -2.45
N TRP A 25 -4.64 -3.89 -3.37
CA TRP A 25 -3.32 -3.85 -4.00
C TRP A 25 -3.04 -2.50 -4.69
N ASP A 26 -3.97 -2.03 -5.52
CA ASP A 26 -3.86 -0.74 -6.21
C ASP A 26 -3.76 0.43 -5.21
N GLY A 27 -4.54 0.40 -4.12
CA GLY A 27 -4.45 1.39 -3.04
C GLY A 27 -3.08 1.40 -2.36
N LEU A 28 -2.56 0.23 -1.99
CA LEU A 28 -1.25 0.04 -1.36
C LEU A 28 -0.12 0.58 -2.25
N VAL A 29 -0.07 0.10 -3.50
CA VAL A 29 0.98 0.47 -4.45
C VAL A 29 0.90 1.97 -4.78
N ARG A 30 -0.30 2.56 -4.91
CA ARG A 30 -0.44 4.01 -5.10
C ARG A 30 0.22 4.80 -3.97
N ILE A 31 -0.03 4.44 -2.71
CA ILE A 31 0.58 5.11 -1.55
C ILE A 31 2.11 4.99 -1.61
N ALA A 32 2.62 3.79 -1.86
CA ALA A 32 4.04 3.52 -1.88
C ALA A 32 4.78 4.29 -3.01
N PHE A 33 4.15 4.42 -4.19
CA PHE A 33 4.77 5.02 -5.37
C PHE A 33 4.57 6.53 -5.53
N VAL A 34 3.73 7.21 -4.73
CA VAL A 34 3.64 8.70 -4.73
C VAL A 34 5.02 9.32 -4.58
N ARG A 35 5.86 8.75 -3.70
CA ARG A 35 7.26 9.18 -3.51
C ARG A 35 8.19 7.98 -3.52
N LYS A 36 8.34 7.31 -4.67
CA LYS A 36 9.11 6.05 -4.84
C LYS A 36 10.55 6.02 -4.27
N ASN A 37 11.17 7.18 -4.05
CA ASN A 37 12.52 7.32 -3.52
C ASN A 37 12.57 7.55 -1.99
N LYS A 38 11.41 7.76 -1.35
CA LYS A 38 11.28 7.87 0.11
C LYS A 38 11.00 6.49 0.70
N THR A 39 11.24 6.36 2.00
CA THR A 39 10.97 5.13 2.74
C THR A 39 9.46 4.91 2.84
N LEU A 40 9.01 3.65 2.99
CA LEU A 40 7.60 3.36 3.17
C LEU A 40 7.03 4.06 4.41
N SER A 41 7.77 4.08 5.54
CA SER A 41 7.36 4.84 6.72
C SER A 41 7.03 6.31 6.40
N ALA A 42 7.83 6.97 5.54
CA ALA A 42 7.57 8.35 5.11
C ALA A 42 6.39 8.47 4.12
N CYS A 43 6.13 7.45 3.29
CA CYS A 43 4.99 7.43 2.38
C CYS A 43 3.66 7.31 3.14
N PHE A 44 3.61 6.46 4.16
CA PHE A 44 2.41 6.24 4.97
C PHE A 44 2.13 7.35 5.99
N ASN A 45 3.14 8.10 6.42
CA ASN A 45 2.99 9.20 7.38
C ASN A 45 2.35 10.48 6.79
N SER A 46 1.68 10.40 5.64
CA SER A 46 0.96 11.55 5.08
C SER A 46 -0.45 11.65 5.66
N ARG A 47 -0.87 12.87 6.00
CA ARG A 47 -2.19 13.13 6.61
C ARG A 47 -3.36 12.50 5.83
N PRO A 48 -3.46 12.63 4.49
CA PRO A 48 -4.57 12.02 3.75
C PRO A 48 -4.59 10.48 3.83
N VAL A 49 -3.40 9.86 3.89
CA VAL A 49 -3.27 8.40 4.00
C VAL A 49 -3.69 7.94 5.40
N LEU A 50 -3.24 8.64 6.44
CA LEU A 50 -3.62 8.33 7.82
C LEU A 50 -5.13 8.43 8.03
N GLU A 51 -5.76 9.53 7.60
CA GLU A 51 -7.22 9.74 7.72
C GLU A 51 -8.02 8.67 6.94
N MET A 52 -7.56 8.30 5.74
CA MET A 52 -8.20 7.27 4.92
C MET A 52 -8.10 5.89 5.59
N LEU A 53 -6.92 5.50 6.05
CA LEU A 53 -6.70 4.19 6.67
C LEU A 53 -7.42 4.09 8.01
N GLU A 54 -7.45 5.15 8.81
CA GLU A 54 -8.17 5.19 10.08
C GLU A 54 -9.68 4.99 9.85
N LYS A 55 -10.26 5.66 8.85
CA LYS A 55 -11.67 5.48 8.47
C LYS A 55 -11.96 4.03 8.08
N ASN A 56 -11.12 3.46 7.22
CA ASN A 56 -11.28 2.07 6.77
C ASN A 56 -11.12 1.08 7.94
N TYR A 57 -10.18 1.33 8.85
CA TYR A 57 -9.96 0.50 10.03
C TYR A 57 -11.16 0.55 11.00
N LYS A 58 -11.73 1.73 11.26
CA LYS A 58 -12.95 1.85 12.08
C LYS A 58 -14.14 1.11 11.47
N ILE A 59 -14.30 1.16 10.14
CA ILE A 59 -15.33 0.38 9.43
C ILE A 59 -15.09 -1.12 9.61
N HIS A 60 -13.84 -1.57 9.43
CA HIS A 60 -13.47 -2.97 9.65
C HIS A 60 -13.79 -3.43 11.08
N CYS A 61 -13.42 -2.64 12.09
CA CYS A 61 -13.69 -2.97 13.48
C CYS A 61 -15.20 -3.05 13.77
N SER A 62 -16.00 -2.12 13.25
CA SER A 62 -17.46 -2.13 13.38
C SER A 62 -18.09 -3.39 12.75
N LEU A 63 -17.65 -3.78 11.55
CA LEU A 63 -18.15 -4.96 10.87
C LEU A 63 -17.79 -6.28 11.57
N ASN A 64 -16.66 -6.32 12.28
CA ASN A 64 -16.15 -7.51 12.94
C ASN A 64 -16.40 -7.54 14.46
N GLY A 65 -17.12 -6.55 15.01
CA GLY A 65 -17.40 -6.46 16.45
C GLY A 65 -16.15 -6.19 17.30
N ILE A 66 -15.10 -5.62 16.73
CA ILE A 66 -13.86 -5.27 17.44
C ILE A 66 -14.04 -3.89 18.07
N MET A 67 -13.85 -3.79 19.39
CA MET A 67 -13.85 -2.50 20.07
C MET A 67 -12.54 -1.76 19.81
N VAL A 68 -12.63 -0.51 19.36
CA VAL A 68 -11.47 0.37 19.19
C VAL A 68 -11.28 1.15 20.47
N ASP A 69 -10.08 1.11 21.04
CA ASP A 69 -9.71 1.87 22.23
C ASP A 69 -9.80 3.39 21.97
N SER A 70 -10.11 4.18 23.00
CA SER A 70 -10.12 5.64 22.92
C SER A 70 -8.74 6.20 22.60
N ASP A 71 -7.68 5.50 23.02
CA ASP A 71 -6.29 5.93 22.85
C ASP A 71 -5.66 5.39 21.54
N PHE A 72 -6.47 4.84 20.63
CA PHE A 72 -5.99 4.26 19.37
C PHE A 72 -5.38 5.31 18.43
N ASP A 73 -4.08 5.18 18.13
CA ASP A 73 -3.41 5.93 17.06
C ASP A 73 -3.13 5.04 15.84
N MET A 74 -3.75 5.38 14.71
CA MET A 74 -3.53 4.71 13.44
C MET A 74 -2.07 4.84 12.97
N LYS A 75 -1.41 5.96 13.26
CA LYS A 75 -0.02 6.19 12.88
C LYS A 75 0.90 5.19 13.57
N GLU A 76 0.74 5.00 14.87
CA GLU A 76 1.52 4.03 15.64
C GLU A 76 1.29 2.61 15.12
N LYS A 77 0.03 2.23 14.89
CA LYS A 77 -0.31 0.92 14.30
C LYS A 77 0.40 0.69 12.96
N ILE A 78 0.42 1.69 12.08
CA ILE A 78 1.10 1.57 10.79
C ILE A 78 2.62 1.43 10.97
N GLN A 79 3.23 2.24 11.84
CA GLN A 79 4.68 2.13 12.09
C GLN A 79 5.05 0.77 12.68
N GLN A 80 4.23 0.23 13.58
CA GLN A 80 4.40 -1.11 14.12
C GLN A 80 4.38 -2.15 13.00
N ILE A 81 3.34 -2.17 12.15
CA ILE A 81 3.23 -3.13 11.03
C ILE A 81 4.42 -3.02 10.07
N LEU A 82 4.86 -1.80 9.74
CA LEU A 82 6.01 -1.60 8.86
C LEU A 82 7.33 -2.04 9.48
N SER A 83 7.46 -1.95 10.81
CA SER A 83 8.64 -2.39 11.55
C SER A 83 8.67 -3.92 11.69
N GLU A 84 7.52 -4.54 11.99
CA GLU A 84 7.34 -5.99 12.08
C GLU A 84 7.60 -6.69 10.74
N SER A 85 7.25 -6.04 9.62
CA SER A 85 7.50 -6.55 8.27
C SER A 85 8.87 -6.15 7.69
N GLU A 86 9.74 -5.52 8.48
CA GLU A 86 11.08 -5.04 8.06
C GLU A 86 11.06 -4.15 6.78
N ASN A 87 9.94 -3.47 6.56
CA ASN A 87 9.67 -2.67 5.36
C ASN A 87 9.74 -1.15 5.62
N ASP A 88 9.85 -0.74 6.88
CA ASP A 88 9.89 0.66 7.34
C ASP A 88 10.90 1.53 6.57
N LYS A 89 12.10 0.99 6.32
CA LYS A 89 13.22 1.64 5.64
C LYS A 89 13.32 1.30 4.15
N LYS A 90 12.56 0.31 3.66
CA LYS A 90 12.52 -0.04 2.23
C LYS A 90 11.89 1.09 1.42
N ARG A 91 12.23 1.14 0.12
CA ARG A 91 11.76 2.13 -0.83
C ARG A 91 11.04 1.41 -1.95
N ALA A 92 9.86 1.90 -2.36
CA ALA A 92 9.04 1.24 -3.37
C ALA A 92 9.78 0.97 -4.70
N ARG A 93 10.75 1.83 -5.08
CA ARG A 93 11.55 1.65 -6.29
C ARG A 93 12.43 0.39 -6.30
N THR A 94 12.74 -0.16 -5.12
CA THR A 94 13.62 -1.33 -4.95
C THR A 94 12.84 -2.57 -4.55
N MET A 95 11.51 -2.48 -4.46
CA MET A 95 10.65 -3.59 -4.06
C MET A 95 10.08 -4.28 -5.29
N ASP A 96 9.94 -5.60 -5.21
CA ASP A 96 9.27 -6.40 -6.24
C ASP A 96 7.83 -6.76 -5.84
N ILE A 97 7.19 -7.65 -6.60
CA ILE A 97 5.80 -8.06 -6.33
C ILE A 97 5.69 -8.82 -5.01
N ASP A 98 6.69 -9.64 -4.69
CA ASP A 98 6.67 -10.50 -3.51
C ASP A 98 6.85 -9.65 -2.24
N ASP A 99 7.69 -8.62 -2.30
CA ASP A 99 7.83 -7.62 -1.22
C ASP A 99 6.50 -6.93 -0.84
N PHE A 100 5.55 -6.77 -1.78
CA PHE A 100 4.25 -6.16 -1.53
C PHE A 100 3.16 -7.18 -1.14
N LEU A 101 3.42 -8.48 -1.32
CA LEU A 101 2.50 -9.57 -0.95
C LEU A 101 2.88 -10.26 0.38
N ALA A 102 4.08 -10.00 0.89
CA ALA A 102 4.61 -10.56 2.14
C ALA A 102 3.98 -9.97 3.41
#